data_AF-A0A2N1T8Q7-F1
#
_entry.id   AF-A0A2N1T8Q7-F1
#
_cell.length_a   1.000
_cell.length_b   1.000
_cell.length_c   1.000
_cell.angle_alpha   90.00
_cell.angle_beta   90.00
_cell.angle_gamma   90.00
#
_symmetry.space_group_name_H-M   'P 1'
#
loop_
_entity.id
_entity.type
_entity.pdbx_description
1 polymer ?
#
loop_
_entity_poly.entity_id
_entity_poly.type
_entity_poly.pdbx_seq_one_letter_code
_entity_poly.pdbx_strand_id
1 'polypeptide(L)'
;MNQDQVIEKLLKLDNSVEDFVLTFSGKESKKVDGLYKPDNREIIIHNKNHESDNALMYTAIHEFAHHIHFTTSVAPISSRCHNSHFWNIFHKLLGKAEEMGVYTNIFETEDEFKNLTERIRGQYLHENARLMKEFGEILMQAYELCLKYHASFEDYVDRVLGLHRSSAKAIMKFHTKDISDEVGYENMKILAGIRDDDVRQLAQEAFLEGQSPDMVKAQYASRAVPDDKLEYLVKERDRLEKSLETITVKLVKVEREIQTIKEKI
;
A
#
# COMPACT_ATOMS: atom_id res chain seq x y z
N MET A 1 19.52 19.42 -15.77
CA MET A 1 18.83 18.57 -16.76
C MET A 1 17.73 19.33 -17.51
N ASN A 2 17.50 19.06 -18.81
CA ASN A 2 16.41 19.66 -19.62
C ASN A 2 15.24 18.67 -19.86
N GLN A 3 14.15 19.11 -20.50
CA GLN A 3 12.94 18.30 -20.73
C GLN A 3 13.24 17.02 -21.54
N ASP A 4 13.93 17.16 -22.67
CA ASP A 4 14.24 16.03 -23.57
C ASP A 4 15.08 14.96 -22.86
N GLN A 5 16.04 15.38 -22.04
CA GLN A 5 16.84 14.47 -21.21
C GLN A 5 16.01 13.70 -20.19
N VAL A 6 15.00 14.34 -19.58
CA VAL A 6 14.08 13.65 -18.65
C VAL A 6 13.23 12.64 -19.40
N ILE A 7 12.66 13.02 -20.54
CA ILE A 7 11.84 12.13 -21.37
C ILE A 7 12.66 10.90 -21.80
N GLU A 8 13.88 11.11 -22.30
CA GLU A 8 14.78 10.02 -22.71
C GLU A 8 15.06 9.07 -21.54
N LYS A 9 15.32 9.59 -20.34
CA LYS A 9 15.56 8.79 -19.14
C LYS A 9 14.30 8.04 -18.69
N LEU A 10 13.11 8.64 -18.74
CA LEU A 10 11.85 7.98 -18.37
C LEU A 10 11.50 6.85 -19.34
N LEU A 11 11.66 7.08 -20.65
CA LEU A 11 11.43 6.06 -21.68
C LEU A 11 12.45 4.91 -21.61
N LYS A 12 13.64 5.15 -21.04
CA LYS A 12 14.59 4.06 -20.73
C LYS A 12 14.09 3.14 -19.60
N LEU A 13 13.29 3.65 -18.66
CA LEU A 13 12.71 2.85 -17.58
C LEU A 13 11.56 1.97 -18.07
N ASP A 14 10.73 2.54 -18.95
CA ASP A 14 9.64 1.85 -19.64
C ASP A 14 9.29 2.54 -20.96
N ASN A 15 9.51 1.85 -22.08
CA ASN A 15 9.18 2.34 -23.43
C ASN A 15 7.89 1.73 -23.99
N SER A 16 7.19 0.89 -23.21
CA SER A 16 5.94 0.25 -23.61
C SER A 16 4.70 1.10 -23.31
N VAL A 17 4.92 2.29 -22.74
CA VAL A 17 3.89 3.23 -22.30
C VAL A 17 3.28 3.98 -23.48
N GLU A 18 2.06 4.47 -23.31
CA GLU A 18 1.46 5.37 -24.30
C GLU A 18 2.18 6.73 -24.35
N ASP A 19 2.01 7.46 -25.44
CA ASP A 19 2.61 8.78 -25.58
C ASP A 19 2.13 9.76 -24.49
N PHE A 20 3.06 10.57 -24.00
CA PHE A 20 2.84 11.61 -22.99
C PHE A 20 3.64 12.87 -23.33
N VAL A 21 3.20 13.99 -22.76
CA VAL A 21 3.90 15.27 -22.86
C VAL A 21 4.57 15.58 -21.53
N LEU A 22 5.81 16.05 -21.54
CA LEU A 22 6.50 16.52 -20.34
C LEU A 22 6.78 18.02 -20.45
N THR A 23 6.26 18.78 -19.48
CA THR A 23 6.36 20.24 -19.43
C THR A 23 7.04 20.67 -18.13
N PHE A 24 8.16 21.37 -18.24
CA PHE A 24 8.72 22.17 -17.14
C PHE A 24 7.97 23.49 -17.04
N SER A 25 7.38 23.77 -15.88
CA SER A 25 6.56 24.97 -15.72
C SER A 25 7.36 26.27 -15.68
N GLY A 26 8.68 26.20 -15.50
CA GLY A 26 9.58 27.37 -15.34
C GLY A 26 9.34 28.15 -14.03
N LYS A 27 8.60 27.57 -13.08
CA LYS A 27 8.09 28.22 -11.87
C LYS A 27 8.24 27.31 -10.67
N GLU A 28 8.24 27.93 -9.51
CA GLU A 28 8.09 27.24 -8.23
C GLU A 28 6.60 27.12 -7.88
N SER A 29 6.26 26.08 -7.13
CA SER A 29 4.93 25.86 -6.58
C SER A 29 5.05 25.54 -5.10
N LYS A 30 4.26 26.24 -4.28
CA LYS A 30 4.24 26.01 -2.83
C LYS A 30 3.45 24.76 -2.42
N LYS A 31 2.76 24.11 -3.36
CA LYS A 31 1.81 23.02 -3.07
C LYS A 31 2.30 21.66 -3.51
N VAL A 32 2.93 21.58 -4.67
CA VAL A 32 3.32 20.32 -5.32
C VAL A 32 4.57 20.56 -6.16
N ASP A 33 5.40 19.53 -6.29
CA ASP A 33 6.60 19.55 -7.12
C ASP A 33 6.33 19.08 -8.56
N GLY A 34 5.36 18.18 -8.73
CA GLY A 34 4.87 17.70 -10.01
C GLY A 34 3.36 17.52 -9.99
N LEU A 35 2.78 17.42 -11.19
CA LEU A 35 1.41 16.95 -11.35
C LEU A 35 1.23 16.26 -12.71
N TYR A 36 0.47 15.16 -12.71
CA TYR A 36 0.01 14.50 -13.91
C TYR A 36 -1.42 14.93 -14.26
N LYS A 37 -1.66 15.35 -15.51
CA LYS A 37 -2.98 15.64 -16.06
C LYS A 37 -3.43 14.50 -16.99
N PRO A 38 -4.40 13.69 -16.57
CA PRO A 38 -4.88 12.56 -17.38
C PRO A 38 -5.47 12.96 -18.74
N ASP A 39 -6.22 14.07 -18.80
CA ASP A 39 -6.96 14.49 -20.00
C ASP A 39 -6.06 14.67 -21.23
N ASN A 40 -4.86 15.21 -21.01
CA ASN A 40 -3.87 15.48 -22.06
C ASN A 40 -2.63 14.59 -21.96
N ARG A 41 -2.61 13.64 -21.01
CA ARG A 41 -1.43 12.83 -20.66
C ARG A 41 -0.18 13.70 -20.48
N GLU A 42 -0.35 14.79 -19.72
CA GLU A 42 0.70 15.79 -19.52
C GLU A 42 1.29 15.63 -18.12
N ILE A 43 2.60 15.42 -18.06
CA ILE A 43 3.41 15.51 -16.85
C ILE A 43 3.93 16.94 -16.75
N ILE A 44 3.58 17.64 -15.69
CA ILE A 44 4.13 18.96 -15.39
C ILE A 44 5.05 18.87 -14.19
N ILE A 45 6.26 19.40 -14.31
CA ILE A 45 7.23 19.50 -13.23
C ILE A 45 7.50 20.97 -12.93
N HIS A 46 7.35 21.36 -11.67
CA HIS A 46 7.73 22.66 -11.16
C HIS A 46 9.25 22.70 -10.93
N ASN A 47 9.99 22.73 -12.04
CA ASN A 47 11.43 22.50 -12.08
C ASN A 47 12.28 23.44 -11.20
N LYS A 48 11.74 24.58 -10.76
CA LYS A 48 12.43 25.48 -9.81
C LYS A 48 12.30 25.06 -8.34
N ASN A 49 11.43 24.10 -8.01
CA ASN A 49 11.36 23.52 -6.67
C ASN A 49 12.54 22.59 -6.36
N HIS A 50 13.33 22.20 -7.37
CA HIS A 50 14.38 21.21 -7.23
C HIS A 50 15.77 21.84 -7.24
N GLU A 51 16.56 21.53 -6.22
CA GLU A 51 17.94 21.99 -6.09
C GLU A 51 18.96 21.06 -6.79
N SER A 52 18.54 19.86 -7.19
CA SER A 52 19.39 18.89 -7.87
C SER A 52 18.66 18.11 -8.96
N ASP A 53 19.41 17.63 -9.96
CA ASP A 53 18.89 16.77 -11.02
C ASP A 53 18.34 15.44 -10.45
N ASN A 54 18.87 14.96 -9.32
CA ASN A 54 18.39 13.75 -8.65
C ASN A 54 16.97 13.94 -8.06
N ALA A 55 16.74 15.07 -7.38
CA ALA A 55 15.42 15.42 -6.83
C ALA A 55 14.38 15.65 -7.95
N LEU A 56 14.82 16.27 -9.05
CA LEU A 56 13.98 16.43 -10.24
C LEU A 56 13.62 15.06 -10.84
N MET A 57 14.58 14.14 -10.93
CA MET A 57 14.34 12.80 -11.48
C MET A 57 13.38 11.99 -10.61
N TYR A 58 13.48 12.07 -9.28
CA TYR A 58 12.52 11.42 -8.38
C TYR A 58 11.08 11.87 -8.66
N THR A 59 10.88 13.18 -8.81
CA THR A 59 9.56 13.76 -9.12
C THR A 59 9.09 13.35 -10.51
N ALA A 60 9.99 13.34 -11.50
CA ALA A 60 9.67 12.87 -12.85
C ALA A 60 9.22 11.40 -12.85
N ILE A 61 9.91 10.52 -12.11
CA ILE A 61 9.54 9.10 -11.97
C ILE A 61 8.18 8.97 -11.26
N HIS A 62 7.89 9.82 -10.28
CA HIS A 62 6.59 9.82 -9.58
C HIS A 62 5.44 10.14 -10.53
N GLU A 63 5.55 11.24 -11.29
CA GLU A 63 4.52 11.62 -12.26
C GLU A 63 4.44 10.64 -13.44
N PHE A 64 5.57 10.04 -13.82
CA PHE A 64 5.58 8.97 -14.82
C PHE A 64 4.87 7.71 -14.31
N ALA A 65 5.00 7.36 -13.03
CA ALA A 65 4.22 6.29 -12.43
C ALA A 65 2.72 6.57 -12.48
N HIS A 66 2.28 7.83 -12.30
CA HIS A 66 0.87 8.20 -12.51
C HIS A 66 0.42 8.01 -13.95
N HIS A 67 1.28 8.35 -14.90
CA HIS A 67 1.01 8.13 -16.32
C HIS A 67 0.81 6.64 -16.63
N ILE A 68 1.75 5.78 -16.24
CA ILE A 68 1.65 4.32 -16.44
C ILE A 68 0.42 3.77 -15.74
N HIS A 69 0.22 4.14 -14.47
CA HIS A 69 -0.94 3.73 -13.72
C HIS A 69 -2.23 4.11 -14.45
N PHE A 70 -2.29 5.29 -15.07
CA PHE A 70 -3.45 5.75 -15.84
C PHE A 70 -3.70 4.99 -17.13
N THR A 71 -2.66 4.73 -17.91
CA THR A 71 -2.80 4.09 -19.22
C THR A 71 -3.01 2.58 -19.11
N THR A 72 -2.47 1.95 -18.07
CA THR A 72 -2.54 0.49 -17.89
C THR A 72 -3.69 0.03 -16.98
N SER A 73 -4.34 0.93 -16.25
CA SER A 73 -5.43 0.54 -15.34
C SER A 73 -6.66 0.03 -16.08
N VAL A 74 -6.99 -1.23 -15.76
CA VAL A 74 -8.24 -1.89 -16.13
C VAL A 74 -9.43 -1.21 -15.45
N ALA A 75 -9.27 -0.86 -14.16
CA ALA A 75 -10.28 -0.15 -13.38
C ALA A 75 -10.28 1.36 -13.65
N PRO A 76 -11.43 2.04 -13.59
CA PRO A 76 -11.46 3.50 -13.53
C PRO A 76 -10.65 3.98 -12.33
N ILE A 77 -9.71 4.90 -12.57
CA ILE A 77 -8.91 5.46 -11.47
C ILE A 77 -9.84 6.29 -10.59
N SER A 78 -9.99 5.83 -9.35
CA SER A 78 -10.71 6.55 -8.31
C SER A 78 -10.04 7.91 -8.02
N SER A 79 -10.74 8.80 -7.32
CA SER A 79 -10.15 10.06 -6.82
C SER A 79 -8.91 9.87 -5.92
N ARG A 80 -8.64 8.65 -5.44
CA ARG A 80 -7.41 8.31 -4.73
C ARG A 80 -6.32 7.89 -5.71
N CYS A 81 -5.38 8.80 -5.97
CA CYS A 81 -4.29 8.61 -6.95
C CYS A 81 -3.18 7.67 -6.45
N HIS A 82 -2.95 7.59 -5.13
CA HIS A 82 -1.88 6.78 -4.51
C HIS A 82 -2.45 5.54 -3.82
N ASN A 83 -2.78 4.54 -4.64
CA ASN A 83 -3.19 3.21 -4.17
C ASN A 83 -1.99 2.22 -4.20
N SER A 84 -2.21 0.97 -3.77
CA SER A 84 -1.14 -0.03 -3.73
C SER A 84 -0.57 -0.35 -5.12
N HIS A 85 -1.40 -0.27 -6.17
CA HIS A 85 -0.95 -0.51 -7.55
C HIS A 85 -0.02 0.60 -8.05
N PHE A 86 -0.35 1.87 -7.76
CA PHE A 86 0.54 3.00 -8.00
C PHE A 86 1.91 2.81 -7.32
N TRP A 87 1.91 2.51 -6.01
CA TRP A 87 3.16 2.35 -5.25
C TRP A 87 4.01 1.18 -5.75
N ASN A 88 3.38 0.09 -6.16
CA ASN A 88 4.07 -1.02 -6.82
C ASN A 88 4.75 -0.58 -8.14
N ILE A 89 4.05 0.15 -9.01
CA ILE A 89 4.64 0.70 -10.25
C ILE A 89 5.81 1.63 -9.91
N PHE A 90 5.57 2.58 -9.01
CA PHE A 90 6.55 3.59 -8.63
C PHE A 90 7.82 2.99 -8.04
N HIS A 91 7.72 2.05 -7.08
CA HIS A 91 8.88 1.41 -6.49
C HIS A 91 9.65 0.53 -7.48
N LYS A 92 8.97 -0.14 -8.43
CA LYS A 92 9.64 -0.85 -9.52
C LYS A 92 10.40 0.09 -10.45
N LEU A 93 9.84 1.26 -10.77
CA LEU A 93 10.52 2.26 -11.58
C LEU A 93 11.73 2.85 -10.85
N LEU A 94 11.63 3.12 -9.54
CA LEU A 94 12.76 3.57 -8.74
C LEU A 94 13.88 2.52 -8.71
N GLY A 95 13.57 1.26 -8.43
CA GLY A 95 14.56 0.19 -8.45
C GLY A 95 15.30 0.09 -9.79
N LYS A 96 14.56 0.10 -10.91
CA LYS A 96 15.17 0.17 -12.26
C LYS A 96 16.03 1.43 -12.45
N ALA A 97 15.56 2.58 -11.98
CA ALA A 97 16.29 3.83 -12.11
C ALA A 97 17.60 3.83 -11.31
N GLU A 98 17.62 3.18 -10.14
CA GLU A 98 18.81 2.95 -9.33
C GLU A 98 19.80 2.03 -10.05
N GLU A 99 19.35 0.87 -10.54
CA GLU A 99 20.17 -0.08 -11.30
C GLU A 99 20.81 0.56 -12.54
N MET A 100 20.08 1.45 -13.22
CA MET A 100 20.55 2.14 -14.43
C MET A 100 21.37 3.41 -14.13
N GLY A 101 21.54 3.79 -12.85
CA GLY A 101 22.22 5.03 -12.46
C GLY A 101 21.50 6.31 -12.89
N VAL A 102 20.19 6.21 -13.20
CA VAL A 102 19.32 7.33 -13.58
C VAL A 102 18.90 8.14 -12.34
N TYR A 103 18.74 7.46 -11.21
CA TYR A 103 18.43 8.02 -9.90
C TYR A 103 19.39 7.43 -8.87
N THR A 104 19.80 8.25 -7.90
CA THR A 104 20.62 7.83 -6.77
C THR A 104 19.79 7.87 -5.49
N ASN A 105 19.71 6.73 -4.81
CA ASN A 105 19.05 6.62 -3.52
C ASN A 105 19.96 7.17 -2.41
N ILE A 106 19.67 8.39 -1.97
CA ILE A 106 20.45 9.06 -0.91
C ILE A 106 20.46 8.28 0.41
N PHE A 107 19.44 7.45 0.65
CA PHE A 107 19.32 6.65 1.87
C PHE A 107 20.36 5.52 1.92
N GLU A 108 20.88 5.10 0.76
CA GLU A 108 21.90 4.06 0.60
C GLU A 108 23.27 4.63 0.21
N THR A 109 23.41 5.95 0.07
CA THR A 109 24.71 6.60 -0.20
C THR A 109 25.23 7.39 0.98
N GLU A 110 24.38 8.17 1.66
CA GLU A 110 24.77 9.03 2.76
C GLU A 110 24.91 8.26 4.08
N ASP A 111 26.06 8.39 4.74
CA ASP A 111 26.36 7.64 5.97
C ASP A 111 25.43 7.99 7.12
N GLU A 112 24.93 9.24 7.19
CA GLU A 112 23.96 9.64 8.22
C GLU A 112 22.66 8.85 8.10
N PHE A 113 22.15 8.68 6.87
CA PHE A 113 20.95 7.88 6.62
C PHE A 113 21.20 6.39 6.85
N LYS A 114 22.35 5.85 6.44
CA LYS A 114 22.70 4.44 6.70
C LYS A 114 22.72 4.12 8.18
N ASN A 115 23.48 4.89 8.95
CA ASN A 115 23.61 4.69 10.40
C ASN A 115 22.26 4.82 11.11
N LEU A 116 21.43 5.79 10.71
CA LEU A 116 20.09 5.94 11.26
C LEU A 116 19.19 4.76 10.87
N THR A 117 19.26 4.31 9.62
CA THR A 117 18.46 3.19 9.10
C THR A 117 18.83 1.88 9.79
N GLU A 118 20.12 1.59 9.98
CA GLU A 118 20.59 0.44 10.75
C GLU A 118 20.05 0.46 12.18
N ARG A 119 20.11 1.64 12.84
CA ARG A 119 19.57 1.79 14.20
C ARG A 119 18.06 1.54 14.25
N ILE A 120 17.30 2.11 13.30
CA ILE A 120 15.84 1.92 13.21
C ILE A 120 15.50 0.45 12.96
N ARG A 121 16.16 -0.19 11.97
CA ARG A 121 15.91 -1.59 11.62
C ARG A 121 16.25 -2.54 12.76
N GLY A 122 17.44 -2.42 13.34
CA GLY A 122 17.91 -3.30 14.40
C GLY A 122 17.17 -3.10 15.73
N GLN A 123 17.20 -1.88 16.28
CA GLN A 123 16.76 -1.64 17.66
C GLN A 123 15.25 -1.44 17.82
N TYR A 124 14.54 -1.12 16.74
CA TYR A 124 13.12 -0.81 16.82
C TYR A 124 12.28 -1.76 15.97
N LEU A 125 12.58 -1.94 14.69
CA LEU A 125 11.73 -2.78 13.84
C LEU A 125 11.86 -4.26 14.17
N HIS A 126 13.08 -4.78 14.27
CA HIS A 126 13.34 -6.18 14.60
C HIS A 126 12.95 -6.51 16.05
N GLU A 127 13.43 -5.72 17.03
CA GLU A 127 13.07 -5.94 18.44
C GLU A 127 11.55 -5.87 18.69
N ASN A 128 10.84 -4.93 18.05
CA ASN A 128 9.38 -4.89 18.15
C ASN A 128 8.74 -6.14 17.52
N ALA A 129 9.21 -6.59 16.36
CA ALA A 129 8.70 -7.80 15.72
C ALA A 129 8.87 -9.04 16.59
N ARG A 130 10.06 -9.18 17.20
CA ARG A 130 10.38 -10.24 18.15
C ARG A 130 9.45 -10.21 19.36
N LEU A 131 9.31 -9.04 20.01
CA LEU A 131 8.39 -8.86 21.14
C LEU A 131 6.94 -9.20 20.77
N MET A 132 6.50 -8.83 19.58
CA MET A 132 5.15 -9.16 19.10
C MET A 132 4.98 -10.66 18.80
N LYS A 133 6.03 -11.36 18.34
CA LYS A 133 6.02 -12.82 18.18
C LYS A 133 5.94 -13.54 19.53
N GLU A 134 6.76 -13.13 20.49
CA GLU A 134 6.74 -13.63 21.88
C GLU A 134 5.38 -13.34 22.56
N PHE A 135 4.82 -12.15 22.34
CA PHE A 135 3.49 -11.82 22.85
C PHE A 135 2.40 -12.73 22.25
N GLY A 136 2.53 -13.11 20.99
CA GLY A 136 1.64 -14.09 20.35
C GLY A 136 1.66 -15.45 21.03
N GLU A 137 2.83 -15.92 21.47
CA GLU A 137 2.98 -17.16 22.25
C GLU A 137 2.31 -17.06 23.62
N ILE A 138 2.53 -15.96 24.35
CA ILE A 138 1.91 -15.74 25.66
C ILE A 138 0.38 -15.66 25.55
N LEU A 139 -0.15 -15.04 24.49
CA LEU A 139 -1.59 -15.03 24.22
C LEU A 139 -2.15 -16.43 23.93
N MET A 140 -1.37 -17.32 23.30
CA MET A 140 -1.75 -18.73 23.14
C MET A 140 -1.83 -19.45 24.50
N GLN A 141 -0.88 -19.22 25.40
CA GLN A 141 -0.94 -19.79 26.76
C GLN A 141 -2.15 -19.26 27.54
N ALA A 142 -2.46 -17.96 27.41
CA ALA A 142 -3.67 -17.38 28.00
C ALA A 142 -4.96 -18.00 27.42
N TYR A 143 -4.97 -18.28 26.11
CA TYR A 143 -6.07 -18.98 25.46
C TYR A 143 -6.26 -20.40 26.02
N GLU A 144 -5.18 -21.16 26.19
CA GLU A 144 -5.22 -22.49 26.80
C GLU A 144 -5.72 -22.48 28.25
N LEU A 145 -5.32 -21.49 29.04
CA LEU A 145 -5.85 -21.29 30.39
C LEU A 145 -7.35 -20.99 30.38
N CYS A 146 -7.81 -20.15 29.45
CA CYS A 146 -9.25 -19.88 29.29
C CYS A 146 -10.01 -21.16 28.95
N LEU A 147 -9.48 -22.00 28.05
CA LEU A 147 -10.09 -23.30 27.75
C LEU A 147 -10.14 -24.22 28.97
N LYS A 148 -9.04 -24.32 29.72
CA LYS A 148 -8.94 -25.16 30.93
C LYS A 148 -9.97 -24.80 32.00
N TYR A 149 -10.24 -23.50 32.18
CA TYR A 149 -11.19 -23.00 33.18
C TYR A 149 -12.56 -22.64 32.61
N HIS A 150 -12.86 -23.03 31.37
CA HIS A 150 -14.11 -22.73 30.67
C HIS A 150 -14.47 -21.23 30.66
N ALA A 151 -13.45 -20.36 30.58
CA ALA A 151 -13.59 -18.92 30.51
C ALA A 151 -13.57 -18.41 29.05
N SER A 152 -14.17 -17.25 28.81
CA SER A 152 -14.12 -16.59 27.50
C SER A 152 -12.80 -15.86 27.30
N PHE A 153 -12.00 -16.33 26.34
CA PHE A 153 -10.78 -15.63 25.94
C PHE A 153 -11.06 -14.23 25.39
N GLU A 154 -12.18 -14.04 24.67
CA GLU A 154 -12.52 -12.72 24.11
C GLU A 154 -12.82 -11.70 25.21
N ASP A 155 -13.51 -12.11 26.28
CA ASP A 155 -13.73 -11.24 27.44
C ASP A 155 -12.42 -10.95 28.19
N TYR A 156 -11.55 -11.96 28.33
CA TYR A 156 -10.23 -11.78 28.94
C TYR A 156 -9.40 -10.73 28.20
N VAL A 157 -9.26 -10.85 26.88
CA VAL A 157 -8.46 -9.88 26.11
C VAL A 157 -9.08 -8.49 26.07
N ASP A 158 -10.39 -8.39 25.81
CA ASP A 158 -11.05 -7.08 25.67
C ASP A 158 -11.10 -6.33 27.01
N ARG A 159 -11.48 -7.00 28.10
CA ARG A 159 -11.77 -6.34 29.40
C ARG A 159 -10.59 -6.35 30.37
N VAL A 160 -9.81 -7.43 30.42
CA VAL A 160 -8.70 -7.57 31.39
C VAL A 160 -7.40 -7.01 30.80
N LEU A 161 -7.08 -7.36 29.55
CA LEU A 161 -5.87 -6.89 28.89
C LEU A 161 -6.04 -5.54 28.18
N GLY A 162 -7.27 -5.10 27.94
CA GLY A 162 -7.55 -3.88 27.18
C GLY A 162 -7.17 -3.97 25.69
N LEU A 163 -7.03 -5.19 25.17
CA LEU A 163 -6.64 -5.47 23.79
C LEU A 163 -7.84 -5.96 23.01
N HIS A 164 -8.18 -5.28 21.91
CA HIS A 164 -9.28 -5.72 21.06
C HIS A 164 -9.04 -7.14 20.53
N ARG A 165 -10.04 -8.02 20.66
CA ARG A 165 -9.98 -9.45 20.27
C ARG A 165 -9.44 -9.70 18.86
N SER A 166 -9.69 -8.81 17.89
CA SER A 166 -9.15 -8.97 16.54
C SER A 166 -7.63 -8.78 16.49
N SER A 167 -7.10 -7.87 17.29
CA SER A 167 -5.68 -7.61 17.41
C SER A 167 -4.99 -8.77 18.11
N ALA A 168 -5.55 -9.28 19.22
CA ALA A 168 -5.04 -10.47 19.91
C ALA A 168 -4.95 -11.67 18.95
N LYS A 169 -6.05 -11.96 18.23
CA LYS A 169 -6.09 -13.04 17.22
C LYS A 169 -5.10 -12.82 16.07
N ALA A 170 -4.81 -11.58 15.69
CA ALA A 170 -3.81 -11.29 14.67
C ALA A 170 -2.38 -11.55 15.18
N ILE A 171 -2.09 -11.15 16.42
CA ILE A 171 -0.76 -11.34 17.04
C ILE A 171 -0.45 -12.82 17.27
N MET A 172 -1.44 -13.61 17.73
CA MET A 172 -1.30 -15.07 17.88
C MET A 172 -0.91 -15.76 16.56
N LYS A 173 -1.30 -15.19 15.41
CA LYS A 173 -0.93 -15.75 14.09
C LYS A 173 0.54 -15.66 13.78
N PHE A 174 1.26 -14.69 14.35
CA PHE A 174 2.70 -14.53 14.10
C PHE A 174 3.50 -15.72 14.61
N HIS A 175 3.17 -16.16 15.83
CA HIS A 175 3.76 -17.35 16.43
C HIS A 175 3.27 -18.62 15.72
N THR A 176 1.95 -18.79 15.56
CA THR A 176 1.38 -20.03 15.01
C THR A 176 1.70 -20.28 13.54
N LYS A 177 1.96 -19.24 12.74
CA LYS A 177 2.40 -19.35 11.34
C LYS A 177 3.92 -19.32 11.16
N ASP A 178 4.66 -19.30 12.27
CA ASP A 178 6.12 -19.18 12.34
C ASP A 178 6.69 -18.11 11.40
N ILE A 179 6.15 -16.89 11.51
CA ILE A 179 6.60 -15.78 10.68
C ILE A 179 7.93 -15.27 11.22
N SER A 180 8.90 -15.00 10.34
CA SER A 180 10.17 -14.39 10.72
C SER A 180 9.94 -13.00 11.34
N ASP A 181 10.69 -12.67 12.38
CA ASP A 181 10.74 -11.35 13.01
C ASP A 181 11.69 -10.38 12.28
N GLU A 182 12.57 -10.88 11.42
CA GLU A 182 13.47 -10.04 10.59
C GLU A 182 12.72 -9.13 9.62
N VAL A 183 11.53 -9.54 9.15
CA VAL A 183 10.73 -8.72 8.23
C VAL A 183 10.05 -7.53 8.91
N GLY A 184 10.03 -7.47 10.24
CA GLY A 184 9.38 -6.39 11.00
C GLY A 184 7.87 -6.57 11.19
N TYR A 185 7.33 -6.03 12.30
CA TYR A 185 5.95 -6.24 12.75
C TYR A 185 4.87 -5.88 11.70
N GLU A 186 5.02 -4.77 10.98
CA GLU A 186 4.03 -4.36 9.98
C GLU A 186 3.95 -5.35 8.80
N ASN A 187 5.09 -5.92 8.39
CA ASN A 187 5.13 -6.92 7.32
C ASN A 187 4.59 -8.27 7.81
N MET A 188 4.81 -8.63 9.08
CA MET A 188 4.20 -9.83 9.67
C MET A 188 2.68 -9.82 9.58
N LYS A 189 2.02 -8.65 9.70
CA LYS A 189 0.56 -8.54 9.51
C LYS A 189 0.12 -8.93 8.10
N ILE A 190 0.90 -8.54 7.09
CA ILE A 190 0.63 -8.88 5.68
C ILE A 190 0.75 -10.40 5.50
N LEU A 191 1.87 -10.97 5.96
CA LEU A 191 2.15 -12.41 5.89
C LEU A 191 1.09 -13.24 6.65
N ALA A 192 0.66 -12.79 7.83
CA ALA A 192 -0.39 -13.45 8.61
C ALA A 192 -1.76 -13.48 7.91
N GLY A 193 -1.98 -12.57 6.95
CA GLY A 193 -3.16 -12.54 6.09
C GLY A 193 -3.13 -13.56 4.95
N ILE A 194 -1.96 -14.07 4.57
CA ILE A 194 -1.78 -15.06 3.50
C ILE A 194 -2.17 -16.45 4.04
N ARG A 195 -3.10 -17.10 3.33
CA ARG A 195 -3.66 -18.40 3.72
C ARG A 195 -2.74 -19.55 3.39
N ASP A 196 -2.23 -19.55 2.16
CA ASP A 196 -1.33 -20.55 1.62
C ASP A 196 0.07 -20.41 2.25
N ASP A 197 0.67 -21.53 2.65
CA ASP A 197 1.95 -21.55 3.36
C ASP A 197 3.13 -21.33 2.41
N ASP A 198 3.10 -21.92 1.21
CA ASP A 198 4.14 -21.77 0.20
C ASP A 198 4.18 -20.33 -0.32
N VAL A 199 3.00 -19.76 -0.62
CA VAL A 199 2.88 -18.35 -1.03
C VAL A 199 3.33 -17.41 0.09
N ARG A 200 3.07 -17.76 1.36
CA ARG A 200 3.53 -16.95 2.50
C ARG A 200 5.04 -16.97 2.63
N GLN A 201 5.69 -18.11 2.38
CA GLN A 201 7.15 -18.20 2.40
C GLN A 201 7.78 -17.35 1.28
N LEU A 202 7.26 -17.45 0.05
CA LEU A 202 7.72 -16.61 -1.07
C LEU A 202 7.54 -15.10 -0.78
N ALA A 203 6.41 -14.73 -0.17
CA ALA A 203 6.17 -13.36 0.25
C ALA A 203 7.13 -12.90 1.37
N GLN A 204 7.52 -13.80 2.27
CA GLN A 204 8.50 -13.52 3.31
C GLN A 204 9.89 -13.29 2.71
N GLU A 205 10.32 -14.15 1.79
CA GLU A 205 11.58 -14.03 1.05
C GLU A 205 11.64 -12.70 0.30
N ALA A 206 10.56 -12.31 -0.39
CA ALA A 206 10.47 -11.02 -1.07
C ALA A 206 10.67 -9.82 -0.14
N PHE A 207 10.18 -9.87 1.10
CA PHE A 207 10.45 -8.83 2.10
C PHE A 207 11.92 -8.78 2.53
N LEU A 208 12.55 -9.94 2.70
CA LEU A 208 13.96 -10.05 3.07
C LEU A 208 14.88 -9.55 1.95
N GLU A 209 14.48 -9.71 0.69
CA GLU A 209 15.13 -9.13 -0.49
C GLU A 209 14.93 -7.62 -0.63
N GLY A 210 14.16 -6.99 0.27
CA GLY A 210 13.96 -5.54 0.29
C GLY A 210 12.77 -5.05 -0.54
N GLN A 211 11.89 -5.93 -1.01
CA GLN A 211 10.68 -5.48 -1.70
C GLN A 211 9.74 -4.71 -0.76
N SER A 212 9.14 -3.64 -1.29
CA SER A 212 8.19 -2.83 -0.53
C SER A 212 6.88 -3.59 -0.23
N PRO A 213 6.15 -3.21 0.83
CA PRO A 213 4.84 -3.80 1.16
C PRO A 213 3.83 -3.80 0.01
N ASP A 214 3.84 -2.76 -0.82
CA ASP A 214 2.94 -2.65 -1.97
C ASP A 214 3.33 -3.58 -3.12
N MET A 215 4.63 -3.83 -3.33
CA MET A 215 5.11 -4.82 -4.29
C MET A 215 4.72 -6.24 -3.88
N VAL A 216 4.95 -6.60 -2.61
CA VAL A 216 4.59 -7.92 -2.08
C VAL A 216 3.07 -8.12 -2.12
N LYS A 217 2.28 -7.12 -1.76
CA LYS A 217 0.81 -7.19 -1.90
C LYS A 217 0.39 -7.34 -3.35
N ALA A 218 0.99 -6.61 -4.29
CA ALA A 218 0.63 -6.72 -5.69
C ALA A 218 0.92 -8.12 -6.26
N GLN A 219 1.98 -8.78 -5.79
CA GLN A 219 2.39 -10.10 -6.28
C GLN A 219 1.66 -11.26 -5.60
N TYR A 220 1.43 -11.16 -4.28
CA TYR A 220 0.97 -12.28 -3.47
C TYR A 220 -0.41 -12.08 -2.83
N ALA A 221 -1.05 -10.91 -2.99
CA ALA A 221 -2.41 -10.73 -2.46
C ALA A 221 -3.44 -11.53 -3.25
N SER A 222 -4.32 -12.20 -2.49
CA SER A 222 -5.40 -13.09 -2.95
C SER A 222 -6.46 -12.53 -3.93
N ARG A 223 -6.34 -11.29 -4.42
CA ARG A 223 -7.35 -10.73 -5.34
C ARG A 223 -6.79 -10.61 -6.75
N ALA A 224 -7.11 -11.60 -7.58
CA ALA A 224 -7.02 -11.47 -9.02
C ALA A 224 -7.93 -10.32 -9.47
N VAL A 225 -7.35 -9.27 -10.02
CA VAL A 225 -8.10 -8.29 -10.81
C VAL A 225 -8.35 -8.96 -12.16
N PRO A 226 -9.60 -8.97 -12.68
CA PRO A 226 -9.86 -9.47 -14.02
C PRO A 226 -8.97 -8.76 -15.05
N ASP A 227 -8.36 -9.50 -15.96
CA ASP A 227 -7.50 -8.94 -17.01
C ASP A 227 -8.32 -8.13 -18.04
N ASP A 228 -9.61 -8.45 -18.22
CA ASP A 228 -10.50 -7.75 -19.15
C ASP A 228 -11.23 -6.55 -18.48
N LYS A 229 -11.02 -5.38 -19.07
CA LYS A 229 -11.66 -4.11 -18.69
C LYS A 229 -13.17 -4.16 -18.80
N LEU A 230 -13.70 -4.81 -19.82
CA LEU A 230 -15.15 -4.94 -19.96
C LEU A 230 -15.72 -5.80 -18.83
N GLU A 231 -15.12 -6.97 -18.58
CA GLU A 231 -15.54 -7.86 -17.50
C GLU A 231 -15.48 -7.17 -16.13
N TYR A 232 -14.40 -6.41 -15.85
CA TYR A 232 -14.29 -5.63 -14.62
C TYR A 232 -15.42 -4.61 -14.49
N LEU A 233 -15.67 -3.80 -15.53
CA LEU A 233 -16.70 -2.75 -15.50
C LEU A 233 -18.12 -3.33 -15.35
N VAL A 234 -18.40 -4.47 -15.97
CA VAL A 234 -19.67 -5.19 -15.81
C VAL A 234 -19.85 -5.64 -14.36
N LYS A 235 -18.85 -6.29 -13.77
CA LYS A 235 -18.90 -6.72 -12.36
C LYS A 235 -19.07 -5.55 -11.40
N GLU A 236 -18.38 -4.45 -11.65
CA GLU A 236 -18.48 -3.27 -10.79
C GLU A 236 -19.85 -2.60 -10.93
N ARG A 237 -20.42 -2.51 -12.14
CA ARG A 237 -21.82 -2.06 -12.34
C ARG A 237 -22.78 -2.91 -11.51
N ASP A 238 -22.73 -4.24 -11.65
CA ASP A 238 -23.65 -5.16 -10.95
C ASP A 238 -23.52 -5.04 -9.42
N ARG A 239 -22.30 -4.80 -8.92
CA ARG A 239 -22.05 -4.55 -7.50
C ARG A 239 -22.63 -3.22 -7.04
N LEU A 240 -22.50 -2.17 -7.83
CA LEU A 240 -23.07 -0.85 -7.54
C LEU A 240 -24.60 -0.90 -7.53
N GLU A 241 -25.21 -1.62 -8.47
CA GLU A 241 -26.67 -1.85 -8.51
C GLU A 241 -27.17 -2.56 -7.24
N LYS A 242 -26.52 -3.65 -6.81
CA LYS A 242 -26.86 -4.33 -5.55
C LYS A 242 -26.70 -3.43 -4.32
N SER A 243 -25.66 -2.59 -4.34
CA SER A 243 -25.40 -1.63 -3.26
C SER A 243 -26.49 -0.57 -3.22
N LEU A 244 -26.92 -0.06 -4.38
CA LEU A 244 -28.00 0.89 -4.52
C LEU A 244 -29.31 0.30 -3.99
N GLU A 245 -29.66 -0.94 -4.38
CA GLU A 245 -30.84 -1.64 -3.86
C GLU A 245 -30.81 -1.73 -2.32
N THR A 246 -29.68 -2.14 -1.76
CA THR A 246 -29.51 -2.23 -0.30
C THR A 246 -29.68 -0.87 0.39
N ILE A 247 -29.12 0.19 -0.20
CA ILE A 247 -29.22 1.55 0.32
C ILE A 247 -30.65 2.07 0.23
N THR A 248 -31.34 1.81 -0.89
CA THR A 248 -32.75 2.20 -1.07
C THR A 248 -33.65 1.51 -0.04
N VAL A 249 -33.46 0.21 0.23
CA VAL A 249 -34.21 -0.48 1.29
C VAL A 249 -33.94 0.12 2.66
N LYS A 250 -32.69 0.47 2.96
CA LYS A 250 -32.34 1.15 4.22
C LYS A 250 -32.99 2.53 4.31
N LEU A 251 -32.99 3.30 3.22
CA LEU A 251 -33.59 4.63 3.16
C LEU A 251 -35.09 4.57 3.44
N VAL A 252 -35.82 3.63 2.82
CA VAL A 252 -37.26 3.43 3.07
C VAL A 252 -37.54 3.12 4.54
N LYS A 253 -36.69 2.34 5.21
CA LYS A 253 -36.84 2.08 6.66
C LYS A 253 -36.68 3.35 7.49
N VAL A 254 -35.66 4.15 7.19
CA VAL A 254 -35.42 5.44 7.86
C VAL A 254 -36.59 6.39 7.63
N GLU A 255 -37.10 6.49 6.40
CA GLU A 255 -38.25 7.33 6.08
C GLU A 255 -39.52 6.91 6.84
N ARG A 256 -39.77 5.59 6.96
CA ARG A 256 -40.89 5.07 7.77
C ARG A 256 -40.76 5.43 9.25
N GLU A 257 -39.55 5.32 9.80
CA GLU A 257 -39.28 5.72 11.19
C GLU A 257 -39.50 7.23 11.39
N ILE A 258 -38.99 8.06 10.48
CA ILE A 258 -39.21 9.51 10.49
C ILE A 258 -40.71 9.82 10.45
N GLN A 259 -41.47 9.19 9.55
CA GLN A 259 -42.91 9.41 9.42
C GLN A 259 -43.66 8.99 10.69
N THR A 260 -43.31 7.84 11.27
CA THR A 260 -43.88 7.37 12.54
C THR A 260 -43.65 8.35 13.69
N ILE A 261 -42.48 9.00 13.73
CA ILE A 261 -42.17 10.02 14.74
C ILE A 261 -42.96 11.30 14.47
N LYS A 262 -43.04 11.75 13.21
CA LYS A 262 -43.81 12.95 12.81
C LYS A 262 -45.30 12.83 13.13
N GLU A 263 -45.88 11.64 13.00
CA GLU A 263 -47.30 11.39 13.32
C GLU A 263 -47.61 11.37 14.83
N LYS A 264 -46.56 11.29 15.68
CA LYS A 264 -46.68 11.32 17.14
C LYS A 264 -46.45 12.71 17.76
N ILE A 265 -46.14 13.70 16.93
CA ILE A 265 -45.92 15.12 17.32
C ILE A 265 -47.12 15.92 16.80
#